data_AF-A0A9E4WS13-F1
#
_entry.id   AF-A0A9E4WS13-F1
#
_cell.length_a   1.000
_cell.length_b   1.000
_cell.length_c   1.000
_cell.angle_alpha   90.00
_cell.angle_beta   90.00
_cell.angle_gamma   90.00
#
_symmetry.space_group_name_H-M   'P 1'
#
loop_
_entity.id
_entity.type
_entity.pdbx_description
1 polymer ?
#
loop_
_entity_poly.entity_id
_entity_poly.type
_entity_poly.pdbx_seq_one_letter_code
_entity_poly.pdbx_strand_id
1 'polypeptide(L)'
;MQCAAHPSVETELACGKCEKPICPKCLHYTPVGVRCRECANLKRLPQYELSIAYVARGLGAALVVGAVAGAIWGVIPFGFIGLLVGGGAGYMIGESVSIATNRKVGVQVQVLAGAGVVLAFVVRGAMLISLRNWDIEFVLLRDVFGYLALALAMFVAVGRLR
;
A
#
# COMPACT_ATOMS: atom_id res chain seq x y z
N MET A 1 -20.19 -43.21 2.82
CA MET A 1 -20.00 -42.35 1.60
C MET A 1 -18.52 -41.94 1.56
N GLN A 2 -17.87 -41.80 0.41
CA GLN A 2 -16.46 -41.38 0.38
C GLN A 2 -16.33 -39.88 0.12
N CYS A 3 -15.34 -39.24 0.75
CA CYS A 3 -15.12 -37.81 0.56
C CYS A 3 -14.68 -37.50 -0.87
N ALA A 4 -15.29 -36.49 -1.49
CA ALA A 4 -15.00 -36.09 -2.88
C ALA A 4 -13.53 -35.68 -3.11
N ALA A 5 -12.84 -35.18 -2.08
CA ALA A 5 -11.43 -34.80 -2.15
C ALA A 5 -10.47 -35.89 -1.63
N HIS A 6 -10.97 -36.81 -0.80
CA HIS A 6 -10.19 -37.90 -0.21
C HIS A 6 -10.98 -39.21 -0.36
N PRO A 7 -10.85 -39.91 -1.50
CA PRO A 7 -11.57 -41.15 -1.75
C PRO A 7 -11.27 -42.22 -0.69
N SER A 8 -10.07 -42.21 -0.11
CA SER A 8 -9.67 -43.16 0.94
C SER A 8 -10.34 -42.94 2.30
N VAL A 9 -11.21 -41.95 2.46
CA VAL A 9 -11.85 -41.59 3.75
C VAL A 9 -13.37 -41.69 3.64
N GLU A 10 -13.92 -42.61 4.41
CA GLU A 10 -15.36 -42.73 4.68
C GLU A 10 -15.82 -41.49 5.48
N THR A 11 -16.94 -40.90 5.07
CA THR A 11 -17.57 -39.76 5.73
C THR A 11 -19.08 -39.85 5.68
N GLU A 12 -19.73 -39.35 6.73
CA GLU A 12 -21.18 -39.15 6.81
C GLU A 12 -21.58 -37.67 6.71
N LEU A 13 -20.60 -36.77 6.61
CA LEU A 13 -20.85 -35.33 6.52
C LEU A 13 -20.97 -34.90 5.06
N ALA A 14 -21.97 -34.07 4.76
CA ALA A 14 -22.18 -33.47 3.45
C ALA A 14 -22.23 -31.94 3.56
N CYS A 15 -21.82 -31.26 2.48
CA CYS A 15 -21.92 -29.80 2.41
C CYS A 15 -23.39 -29.36 2.36
N GLY A 16 -23.84 -28.49 3.27
CA GLY A 16 -25.23 -28.01 3.26
C GLY A 16 -25.62 -27.09 2.08
N LYS A 17 -24.79 -26.93 1.05
CA LYS A 17 -25.12 -26.18 -0.19
C LYS A 17 -25.24 -27.10 -1.41
N CYS A 18 -24.24 -27.95 -1.58
CA CYS A 18 -24.03 -28.73 -2.79
C CYS A 18 -24.05 -30.23 -2.52
N GLU A 19 -24.32 -30.63 -1.27
CA GLU A 19 -24.49 -32.01 -0.82
C GLU A 19 -23.28 -32.93 -1.08
N LYS A 20 -22.15 -32.37 -1.53
CA LYS A 20 -20.90 -33.12 -1.71
C LYS A 20 -20.43 -33.71 -0.37
N PRO A 21 -20.04 -34.99 -0.34
CA PRO A 21 -19.50 -35.63 0.86
C PRO A 21 -18.13 -35.02 1.23
N ILE A 22 -18.01 -34.54 2.46
CA ILE A 22 -16.83 -33.85 3.02
C ILE A 22 -16.30 -34.60 4.23
N CYS A 23 -14.99 -34.77 4.36
CA CYS A 23 -14.38 -35.34 5.56
C CYS A 23 -14.04 -34.23 6.58
N PRO A 24 -13.76 -34.56 7.85
CA PRO A 24 -13.34 -33.57 8.86
C PRO A 24 -12.11 -32.74 8.45
N LYS A 25 -11.25 -33.27 7.56
CA LYS A 25 -10.09 -32.52 7.02
C LYS A 25 -10.46 -31.50 5.94
N CYS A 26 -11.57 -31.70 5.24
CA CYS A 26 -12.05 -30.81 4.17
C CYS A 26 -13.16 -29.86 4.62
N LEU A 27 -13.54 -29.94 5.89
CA LEU A 27 -14.63 -29.18 6.48
C LEU A 27 -14.15 -27.73 6.72
N HIS A 28 -14.94 -26.75 6.26
CA HIS A 28 -14.75 -25.35 6.62
C HIS A 28 -15.96 -24.83 7.39
N TYR A 29 -15.72 -24.27 8.56
CA TYR A 29 -16.76 -23.59 9.34
C TYR A 29 -17.08 -22.24 8.69
N THR A 30 -18.36 -22.04 8.36
CA THR A 30 -18.91 -20.76 7.92
C THR A 30 -20.00 -20.31 8.89
N PRO A 31 -20.42 -19.03 8.87
CA PRO A 31 -21.48 -18.54 9.78
C PRO A 31 -22.80 -19.32 9.64
N VAL A 32 -23.02 -19.97 8.49
CA VAL A 32 -24.25 -20.70 8.14
C VAL A 32 -24.02 -22.23 8.18
N GLY A 33 -23.05 -22.69 8.98
CA GLY A 33 -22.72 -24.10 9.19
C GLY A 33 -21.50 -24.59 8.41
N VAL A 34 -21.37 -25.92 8.28
CA VAL A 34 -20.26 -26.58 7.58
C VAL A 34 -20.42 -26.51 6.06
N ARG A 35 -19.36 -26.10 5.36
CA ARG A 35 -19.33 -26.03 3.88
C ARG A 35 -18.05 -26.67 3.34
N CYS A 36 -18.11 -27.17 2.10
CA CYS A 36 -16.91 -27.58 1.37
C CYS A 36 -16.11 -26.35 0.91
N ARG A 37 -14.82 -26.53 0.55
CA ARG A 37 -13.92 -25.44 0.15
C ARG A 37 -14.45 -24.57 -1.00
N GLU A 38 -15.13 -25.18 -1.98
CA GLU A 38 -15.76 -24.46 -3.10
C GLU A 38 -16.93 -23.59 -2.63
N CYS A 39 -17.78 -24.13 -1.75
CA CYS A 39 -18.98 -23.44 -1.26
C CYS A 39 -18.70 -22.47 -0.11
N ALA A 40 -17.61 -22.66 0.63
CA ALA A 40 -17.17 -21.77 1.69
C ALA A 40 -16.78 -20.40 1.16
N ASN A 41 -16.54 -20.28 -0.16
CA ASN A 41 -16.28 -19.02 -0.86
C ASN A 41 -15.25 -18.16 -0.12
N LEU A 42 -14.11 -18.78 0.23
CA LEU A 42 -12.92 -18.12 0.77
C LEU A 42 -12.29 -17.25 -0.34
N LYS A 43 -13.04 -16.28 -0.86
CA LYS A 43 -12.51 -15.22 -1.72
C LYS A 43 -11.58 -14.36 -0.87
N ARG A 44 -10.49 -13.89 -1.48
CA ARG A 44 -9.70 -12.83 -0.88
C ARG A 44 -10.62 -11.65 -0.63
N LEU A 45 -10.42 -10.96 0.49
CA LEU A 45 -11.20 -9.77 0.84
C LEU A 45 -11.18 -8.81 -0.37
N PRO A 46 -12.33 -8.28 -0.82
CA PRO A 46 -12.43 -7.39 -1.99
C PRO A 46 -11.61 -6.10 -1.83
N GLN A 47 -11.12 -5.84 -0.61
CA GLN A 47 -10.18 -4.79 -0.26
C GLN A 47 -8.80 -4.96 -0.92
N TYR A 48 -8.41 -6.20 -1.26
CA TYR A 48 -7.14 -6.55 -1.89
C TYR A 48 -7.22 -6.61 -3.44
N GLU A 49 -8.42 -6.55 -4.02
CA GLU A 49 -8.61 -6.56 -5.48
C GLU A 49 -8.54 -5.14 -6.02
N LEU A 50 -7.34 -4.75 -6.47
CA LEU A 50 -7.12 -3.50 -7.17
C LEU A 50 -7.42 -3.67 -8.65
N SER A 51 -8.54 -3.12 -9.10
CA SER A 51 -8.79 -2.94 -10.54
C SER A 51 -7.80 -1.93 -11.11
N ILE A 52 -7.41 -2.12 -12.38
CA ILE A 52 -6.47 -1.28 -13.14
C ILE A 52 -6.85 0.21 -13.04
N ALA A 53 -8.15 0.52 -13.02
CA ALA A 53 -8.65 1.88 -12.88
C ALA A 53 -8.22 2.55 -11.55
N TYR A 54 -8.18 1.79 -10.45
CA TYR A 54 -7.73 2.32 -9.15
C TYR A 54 -6.21 2.49 -9.11
N VAL A 55 -5.45 1.61 -9.77
CA VAL A 55 -3.99 1.76 -9.89
C VAL A 55 -3.65 3.02 -10.67
N ALA A 56 -4.31 3.27 -11.81
CA ALA A 56 -4.10 4.47 -12.60
C ALA A 56 -4.42 5.76 -11.82
N ARG A 57 -5.53 5.77 -11.05
CA ARG A 57 -5.88 6.91 -10.18
C ARG A 57 -4.87 7.13 -9.06
N GLY A 58 -4.44 6.06 -8.39
CA GLY A 58 -3.43 6.12 -7.34
C GLY A 58 -2.09 6.62 -7.86
N LEU A 59 -1.69 6.18 -9.05
CA LEU A 59 -0.46 6.63 -9.70
C LEU A 59 -0.55 8.11 -10.10
N GLY A 60 -1.69 8.55 -10.66
CA GLY A 60 -1.93 9.96 -10.94
C GLY A 60 -1.86 10.83 -9.68
N ALA A 61 -2.47 10.39 -8.57
CA ALA A 61 -2.40 11.10 -7.29
C ALA A 61 -0.98 11.14 -6.73
N ALA A 62 -0.24 10.03 -6.80
CA ALA A 62 1.15 9.97 -6.35
C ALA A 62 2.07 10.91 -7.15
N LEU A 63 1.90 10.99 -8.47
CA LEU A 63 2.68 11.88 -9.33
C LEU A 63 2.38 13.36 -9.04
N VAL A 64 1.10 13.74 -9.05
CA VAL A 64 0.68 15.13 -8.88
C VAL A 64 1.01 15.62 -7.47
N VAL A 65 0.58 14.88 -6.45
CA VAL A 65 0.79 15.29 -5.05
C VAL A 65 2.25 15.16 -4.66
N GLY A 66 2.97 14.14 -5.15
CA GLY A 66 4.40 13.99 -4.95
C GLY A 66 5.19 15.17 -5.54
N ALA A 67 4.88 15.60 -6.76
CA ALA A 67 5.57 16.72 -7.39
C ALA A 67 5.31 18.04 -6.65
N VAL A 68 4.05 18.33 -6.30
CA VAL A 68 3.67 19.54 -5.57
C VAL A 68 4.28 19.54 -4.18
N ALA A 69 4.21 18.43 -3.44
CA ALA A 69 4.78 18.32 -2.11
C ALA A 69 6.32 18.45 -2.14
N GLY A 70 6.98 17.87 -3.14
CA GLY A 70 8.43 18.01 -3.36
C GLY A 70 8.83 19.45 -3.66
N ALA A 71 8.06 20.17 -4.48
CA ALA A 71 8.31 21.58 -4.78
C ALA A 71 8.13 22.45 -3.53
N ILE A 72 7.06 22.25 -2.76
CA ILE A 72 6.85 22.97 -1.48
C ILE A 72 8.00 22.71 -0.53
N TRP A 73 8.45 21.46 -0.43
CA TRP A 73 9.55 21.08 0.44
C TRP A 73 10.90 21.65 0.00
N GLY A 74 11.12 21.87 -1.30
CA GLY A 74 12.32 22.50 -1.85
C GLY A 74 12.43 24.01 -1.58
N VAL A 75 11.31 24.70 -1.33
CA VAL A 75 11.29 26.14 -1.05
C VAL A 75 11.53 26.45 0.43
N ILE A 76 11.18 25.52 1.33
CA ILE A 76 11.24 25.76 2.78
C ILE A 76 12.68 25.55 3.30
N PRO A 77 13.20 26.45 4.15
CA PRO A 77 14.58 26.39 4.64
C PRO A 77 14.91 25.13 5.44
N PHE A 78 16.20 24.77 5.40
CA PHE A 78 16.79 23.62 6.10
C PHE A 78 16.71 23.73 7.63
N GLY A 79 16.66 22.57 8.30
CA GLY A 79 16.63 22.45 9.76
C GLY A 79 15.47 21.56 10.26
N PHE A 80 15.12 21.68 11.54
CA PHE A 80 14.02 20.92 12.15
C PHE A 80 12.67 21.12 11.42
N ILE A 81 12.43 22.31 10.88
CA ILE A 81 11.22 22.64 10.11
C ILE A 81 11.18 21.82 8.81
N GLY A 82 12.30 21.64 8.11
CA GLY A 82 12.37 20.81 6.91
C GLY A 82 12.06 19.33 7.19
N LEU A 83 12.38 18.83 8.38
CA LEU A 83 12.02 17.47 8.81
C LEU A 83 10.51 17.34 9.04
N LEU A 84 9.89 18.31 9.72
CA LEU A 84 8.44 18.35 9.93
C LEU A 84 7.68 18.42 8.60
N VAL A 85 8.16 19.23 7.66
CA VAL A 85 7.59 19.35 6.32
C VAL A 85 7.74 18.06 5.53
N GLY A 86 8.88 17.37 5.61
CA GLY A 86 9.06 16.06 4.99
C GLY A 86 8.10 15.00 5.53
N GLY A 87 7.91 14.95 6.85
CA GLY A 87 6.91 14.08 7.48
C GLY A 87 5.47 14.42 7.06
N GLY A 88 5.14 15.72 7.00
CA GLY A 88 3.84 16.21 6.52
C GLY A 88 3.60 15.90 5.03
N ALA A 89 4.63 16.01 4.19
CA ALA A 89 4.58 15.60 2.79
C ALA A 89 4.30 14.11 2.65
N GLY A 90 4.96 13.27 3.45
CA GLY A 90 4.67 11.82 3.52
C GLY A 90 3.22 11.52 3.89
N TYR A 91 2.67 12.22 4.89
CA TYR A 91 1.27 12.08 5.28
C TYR A 91 0.30 12.49 4.15
N MET A 92 0.56 13.62 3.50
CA MET A 92 -0.26 14.13 2.39
C MET A 92 -0.26 13.20 1.18
N ILE A 93 0.92 12.65 0.82
CA ILE A 93 1.05 11.70 -0.29
C ILE A 93 0.35 10.37 0.05
N GLY A 94 0.52 9.86 1.26
CA GLY A 94 -0.16 8.64 1.69
C GLY A 94 -1.68 8.78 1.68
N GLU A 95 -2.21 9.92 2.16
CA GLU A 95 -3.65 10.18 2.19
C GLU A 95 -4.24 10.38 0.79
N SER A 96 -3.55 11.11 -0.09
CA SER A 96 -4.05 11.34 -1.44
C SER A 96 -4.13 10.05 -2.25
N VAL A 97 -3.13 9.18 -2.13
CA VAL A 97 -3.12 7.85 -2.77
C VAL A 97 -4.20 6.94 -2.16
N SER A 98 -4.40 6.99 -0.85
CA SER A 98 -5.48 6.25 -0.18
C SER A 98 -6.86 6.68 -0.68
N ILE A 99 -7.14 7.99 -0.74
CA ILE A 99 -8.41 8.52 -1.23
C ILE A 99 -8.61 8.18 -2.70
N ALA A 100 -7.58 8.34 -3.54
CA ALA A 100 -7.65 8.04 -4.97
C ALA A 100 -7.89 6.54 -5.28
N THR A 101 -7.44 5.65 -4.40
CA THR A 101 -7.63 4.20 -4.50
C THR A 101 -8.88 3.69 -3.78
N ASN A 102 -9.73 4.59 -3.25
CA ASN A 102 -10.92 4.28 -2.46
C ASN A 102 -10.62 3.51 -1.15
N ARG A 103 -9.57 3.93 -0.44
CA ARG A 103 -9.10 3.36 0.84
C ARG A 103 -8.83 1.86 0.78
N LYS A 104 -8.36 1.37 -0.37
CA LYS A 104 -7.95 -0.02 -0.54
C LYS A 104 -6.63 -0.28 0.18
N VAL A 105 -6.52 -1.45 0.78
CA VAL A 105 -5.34 -1.89 1.53
C VAL A 105 -4.62 -3.00 0.75
N GLY A 106 -3.30 -2.88 0.66
CA GLY A 106 -2.47 -3.87 -0.02
C GLY A 106 -1.10 -3.33 -0.41
N VAL A 107 -0.19 -4.27 -0.72
CA VAL A 107 1.21 -3.97 -1.10
C VAL A 107 1.29 -3.02 -2.30
N GLN A 108 0.38 -3.17 -3.27
CA GLN A 108 0.36 -2.30 -4.45
C GLN A 108 0.09 -0.83 -4.11
N VAL A 109 -0.79 -0.54 -3.14
CA VAL A 109 -1.06 0.85 -2.71
C VAL A 109 0.14 1.43 -1.95
N GLN A 110 0.81 0.60 -1.14
CA GLN A 110 2.05 0.99 -0.45
C GLN A 110 3.18 1.33 -1.44
N VAL A 111 3.33 0.54 -2.51
CA VAL A 111 4.31 0.81 -3.57
C VAL A 111 4.00 2.13 -4.28
N LEU A 112 2.72 2.41 -4.58
CA LEU A 112 2.31 3.67 -5.20
C LEU A 112 2.62 4.88 -4.30
N ALA A 113 2.31 4.79 -3.01
CA ALA A 113 2.60 5.86 -2.05
C ALA A 113 4.12 6.04 -1.85
N GLY A 114 4.88 4.95 -1.75
CA GLY A 114 6.34 5.00 -1.68
C GLY A 114 6.96 5.65 -2.92
N ALA A 115 6.47 5.30 -4.12
CA ALA A 115 6.91 5.93 -5.36
C ALA A 115 6.64 7.44 -5.38
N GLY A 116 5.48 7.88 -4.86
CA GLY A 116 5.15 9.30 -4.71
C GLY A 116 6.10 10.05 -3.76
N VAL A 117 6.48 9.42 -2.64
CA VAL A 117 7.45 9.99 -1.68
C VAL A 117 8.84 10.09 -2.28
N VAL A 118 9.30 9.07 -3.01
CA VAL A 118 10.58 9.10 -3.72
C VAL A 118 10.57 10.22 -4.77
N LEU A 119 9.49 10.36 -5.53
CA LEU A 119 9.35 11.45 -6.50
C LEU A 119 9.41 12.82 -5.83
N ALA A 120 8.74 13.01 -4.69
CA ALA A 120 8.81 14.25 -3.92
C ALA A 120 10.24 14.58 -3.49
N PHE A 121 11.03 13.58 -3.07
CA PHE A 121 12.42 13.76 -2.69
C PHE A 121 13.31 14.13 -3.88
N VAL A 122 13.10 13.50 -5.04
CA VAL A 122 13.82 13.82 -6.29
C VAL A 122 13.52 15.25 -6.74
N VAL A 123 12.24 15.66 -6.72
CA VAL A 123 11.82 17.02 -7.08
C VAL A 123 12.42 18.04 -6.13
N ARG A 124 12.42 17.76 -4.81
CA ARG A 124 13.11 18.59 -3.82
C ARG A 124 14.60 18.73 -4.15
N GLY A 125 15.30 17.62 -4.40
CA GLY A 125 16.72 17.62 -4.74
C GLY A 125 17.03 18.46 -5.98
N ALA A 126 16.26 18.26 -7.05
CA ALA A 126 16.38 19.05 -8.28
C ALA A 126 16.15 20.56 -8.04
N MET A 127 15.18 20.90 -7.19
CA MET A 127 14.86 22.29 -6.87
C MET A 127 15.96 22.96 -6.03
N LEU A 128 16.57 22.22 -5.08
CA LEU A 128 17.69 22.71 -4.28
C LEU A 128 18.94 22.98 -5.12
N ILE A 129 19.22 22.10 -6.09
CA ILE A 129 20.32 22.28 -7.04
C ILE A 129 20.06 23.51 -7.92
N SER A 130 18.85 23.65 -8.46
CA SER A 130 18.49 24.69 -9.43
C SER A 130 18.33 26.10 -8.83
N LEU A 131 17.67 26.23 -7.68
CA LEU A 131 17.34 27.53 -7.09
C LEU A 131 18.36 28.04 -6.07
N ARG A 132 19.11 27.14 -5.42
CA ARG A 132 19.97 27.49 -4.29
C ARG A 132 21.46 27.34 -4.57
N ASN A 133 21.84 26.90 -5.77
CA ASN A 133 23.22 26.60 -6.18
C ASN A 133 23.94 25.67 -5.19
N TRP A 134 23.23 24.69 -4.65
CA TRP A 134 23.84 23.70 -3.77
C TRP A 134 24.58 22.67 -4.60
N ASP A 135 25.81 22.35 -4.17
CA ASP A 135 26.61 21.31 -4.81
C ASP A 135 25.86 19.97 -4.79
N ILE A 136 25.92 19.25 -5.91
CA ILE A 136 25.29 17.94 -6.09
C ILE A 136 25.80 16.96 -5.01
N GLU A 137 27.06 17.12 -4.61
CA GLU A 137 27.69 16.36 -3.53
C GLU A 137 27.04 16.65 -2.16
N PHE A 138 26.62 17.90 -1.90
CA PHE A 138 25.92 18.23 -0.66
C PHE A 138 24.54 17.57 -0.61
N VAL A 139 23.79 17.63 -1.71
CA VAL A 139 22.43 17.09 -1.82
C VAL A 139 22.43 15.55 -1.74
N LEU A 140 23.43 14.88 -2.31
CA LEU A 140 23.50 13.42 -2.35
C LEU A 140 24.27 12.77 -1.17
N LEU A 141 25.27 13.45 -0.58
CA LEU A 141 26.13 12.82 0.43
C LEU A 141 26.11 13.50 1.81
N ARG A 142 25.66 14.77 1.91
CA ARG A 142 25.62 15.52 3.18
C ARG A 142 24.24 15.87 3.71
N ASP A 143 23.16 15.69 2.95
CA ASP A 143 21.81 16.01 3.42
C ASP A 143 21.22 14.94 4.36
N VAL A 144 21.88 14.73 5.50
CA VAL A 144 21.47 13.78 6.55
C VAL A 144 20.02 14.04 6.98
N PHE A 145 19.62 15.30 7.09
CA PHE A 145 18.25 15.69 7.44
C PHE A 145 17.25 15.36 6.33
N GLY A 146 17.62 15.52 5.06
CA GLY A 146 16.81 15.10 3.92
C GLY A 146 16.58 13.59 3.90
N TYR A 147 17.61 12.79 4.16
CA TYR A 147 17.49 11.34 4.23
C TYR A 147 16.65 10.87 5.43
N LEU A 148 16.82 11.49 6.60
CA LEU A 148 15.99 11.22 7.77
C LEU A 148 14.52 11.58 7.52
N ALA A 149 14.27 12.70 6.87
CA ALA A 149 12.92 13.11 6.49
C ALA A 149 12.30 12.20 5.43
N LEU A 150 13.08 11.70 4.46
CA LEU A 150 12.65 10.69 3.49
C LEU A 150 12.26 9.38 4.19
N ALA A 151 13.10 8.89 5.12
CA ALA A 151 12.82 7.68 5.89
C ALA A 151 11.55 7.83 6.73
N LEU A 152 11.38 8.99 7.40
CA LEU A 152 10.17 9.31 8.15
C LEU A 152 8.93 9.38 7.25
N ALA A 153 9.03 10.06 6.11
CA ALA A 153 7.95 10.19 5.14
C ALA A 153 7.50 8.84 4.57
N MET A 154 8.46 7.98 4.22
CA MET A 154 8.21 6.59 3.81
C MET A 154 7.52 5.78 4.92
N PHE A 155 8.02 5.89 6.15
CA PHE A 155 7.42 5.18 7.29
C PHE A 155 5.97 5.62 7.54
N VAL A 156 5.71 6.93 7.52
CA VAL A 156 4.36 7.49 7.71
C VAL A 156 3.42 7.11 6.56
N ALA A 157 3.88 7.21 5.31
CA ALA A 157 3.07 6.88 4.13
C ALA A 157 2.72 5.39 4.07
N VAL A 158 3.71 4.51 4.28
CA VAL A 158 3.52 3.05 4.20
C VAL A 158 2.83 2.50 5.45
N GLY A 159 3.18 2.98 6.64
CA GLY A 159 2.63 2.53 7.91
C GLY A 159 1.12 2.76 8.03
N ARG A 160 0.60 3.80 7.35
CA ARG A 160 -0.83 4.10 7.31
C ARG A 160 -1.63 3.23 6.34
N LEU A 161 -0.96 2.63 5.35
CA LEU A 161 -1.57 1.82 4.29
C LEU A 161 -1.46 0.31 4.56
N ARG A 162 -1.10 -0.07 5.79
CA ARG A 162 -1.17 -1.44 6.31
C ARG A 162 -2.55 -1.67 6.93
#